data_AF-A0A1H0X410-F1
#
_entry.id   AF-A0A1H0X410-F1
#
_cell.length_a   1.000
_cell.length_b   1.000
_cell.length_c   1.000
_cell.angle_alpha   90.00
_cell.angle_beta   90.00
_cell.angle_gamma   90.00
#
_symmetry.space_group_name_H-M   'P 1'
#
loop_
_entity.id
_entity.type
_entity.pdbx_description
1 polymer ?
#
loop_
_entity_poly.entity_id
_entity_poly.type
_entity_poly.pdbx_seq_one_letter_code
_entity_poly.pdbx_strand_id
1 'polypeptide(L)'
;MSMPQNFSKQDAAMKAGVVAVDDCLSTCNAVHATVADMRAVLKGKWQGLAGDMYRNAMEGWENDYRQVVGMLRKIRDMLEHSDKKMTGMEQEIAQYVGPSFGDSSTPMSSVGNQVYNGINPK
;
A
#
# COMPACT_ATOMS: atom_id res chain seq x y z
N MET A 1 -5.48 -8.19 24.61
CA MET A 1 -5.42 -8.85 23.28
C MET A 1 -4.45 -8.05 22.42
N SER A 2 -3.33 -8.64 22.02
CA SER A 2 -2.36 -7.97 21.15
C SER A 2 -2.85 -8.11 19.71
N MET A 3 -3.14 -6.98 19.04
CA MET A 3 -3.36 -6.99 17.60
C MET A 3 -2.13 -7.61 16.91
N PRO A 4 -2.32 -8.39 15.83
CA PRO A 4 -1.19 -8.96 15.10
C PRO A 4 -0.39 -7.82 14.45
N GLN A 5 0.75 -7.47 15.05
CA GLN A 5 1.63 -6.36 14.66
C GLN A 5 2.14 -6.42 13.21
N ASN A 6 1.94 -7.54 12.53
CA ASN A 6 2.32 -7.72 11.13
C ASN A 6 1.35 -7.02 10.16
N PHE A 7 0.08 -6.84 10.52
CA PHE A 7 -0.94 -6.26 9.64
C PHE A 7 -0.81 -4.73 9.56
N SER A 8 -0.66 -4.04 10.70
CA SER A 8 -0.51 -2.57 10.67
C SER A 8 0.80 -2.11 10.01
N LYS A 9 1.84 -2.95 10.02
CA LYS A 9 3.09 -2.70 9.28
C LYS A 9 2.90 -2.87 7.77
N GLN A 10 2.06 -3.81 7.34
CA GLN A 10 1.81 -4.09 5.93
C GLN A 10 0.97 -2.97 5.27
N ASP A 11 -0.07 -2.48 5.94
CA ASP A 11 -0.85 -1.32 5.50
C ASP A 11 -0.02 -0.03 5.40
N ALA A 12 0.82 0.22 6.42
CA ALA A 12 1.72 1.38 6.41
C ALA A 12 2.74 1.28 5.27
N ALA A 13 3.27 0.09 4.99
CA ALA A 13 4.19 -0.15 3.89
C ALA A 13 3.52 0.00 2.52
N MET A 14 2.26 -0.45 2.36
CA MET A 14 1.51 -0.29 1.10
C MET A 14 1.19 1.18 0.82
N LYS A 15 0.74 1.94 1.81
CA LYS A 15 0.50 3.39 1.66
C LYS A 15 1.77 4.17 1.37
N ALA A 16 2.87 3.85 2.05
CA ALA A 16 4.17 4.42 1.74
C ALA A 16 4.64 4.08 0.32
N GLY A 17 4.35 2.85 -0.15
CA GLY A 17 4.63 2.43 -1.52
C GLY A 17 3.85 3.22 -2.57
N VAL A 18 2.57 3.50 -2.35
CA VAL A 18 1.75 4.33 -3.25
C VAL A 18 2.33 5.75 -3.34
N VAL A 19 2.67 6.37 -2.21
CA VAL A 19 3.29 7.71 -2.17
C VAL A 19 4.62 7.72 -2.93
N ALA A 20 5.48 6.72 -2.71
CA ALA A 20 6.76 6.61 -3.42
C ALA A 20 6.60 6.48 -4.94
N VAL A 21 5.58 5.74 -5.40
CA VAL A 21 5.27 5.60 -6.82
C VAL A 21 4.72 6.91 -7.40
N ASP A 22 3.88 7.64 -6.66
CA ASP A 22 3.38 8.95 -7.08
C ASP A 22 4.49 10.00 -7.17
N ASP A 23 5.42 10.02 -6.21
CA ASP A 23 6.61 10.89 -6.25
C ASP A 23 7.52 10.55 -7.44
N CYS A 24 7.68 9.25 -7.73
CA CYS A 24 8.43 8.78 -8.90
C CYS A 24 7.75 9.25 -10.20
N LEU A 25 6.42 9.10 -10.32
CA LEU A 25 5.65 9.57 -11.47
C LEU A 25 5.76 11.08 -11.66
N SER A 26 5.70 11.86 -10.56
CA SER A 26 5.88 13.31 -10.58
C SER A 26 7.26 13.68 -11.13
N THR A 27 8.30 13.02 -10.63
CA THR A 27 9.69 13.23 -11.09
C THR A 27 9.85 12.85 -12.56
N CYS A 28 9.29 11.71 -12.99
CA CYS A 28 9.28 11.29 -14.39
C CYS A 28 8.62 12.35 -15.29
N ASN A 29 7.48 12.90 -14.89
CA ASN A 29 6.81 13.96 -15.64
C ASN A 29 7.65 15.24 -15.74
N ALA A 30 8.35 15.62 -14.67
CA ALA A 30 9.24 16.79 -14.69
C ALA A 30 10.43 16.60 -15.64
N VAL A 31 11.05 15.41 -15.63
CA VAL A 31 12.12 15.05 -16.58
C VAL A 31 11.58 15.09 -18.02
N HIS A 32 10.39 14.56 -18.24
CA HIS A 32 9.77 14.59 -19.56
C HIS A 32 9.46 15.99 -20.07
N ALA A 33 8.97 16.89 -19.22
CA ALA A 33 8.79 18.29 -19.58
C ALA A 33 10.13 18.93 -20.00
N THR A 34 11.19 18.70 -19.22
CA THR A 34 12.53 19.23 -19.52
C THR A 34 13.06 18.71 -20.86
N VAL A 35 12.88 17.42 -21.15
CA VAL A 35 13.31 16.80 -22.42
C VAL A 35 12.49 17.34 -23.59
N ALA A 36 11.17 17.53 -23.42
CA ALA A 36 10.30 18.11 -24.44
C ALA A 36 10.71 19.56 -24.79
N ASP A 37 11.07 20.36 -23.78
CA ASP A 37 11.57 21.73 -23.98
C ASP A 37 12.90 21.73 -24.75
N MET A 38 13.84 20.85 -24.39
CA MET A 38 15.10 20.69 -25.12
C MET A 38 14.87 20.24 -26.56
N ARG A 39 13.94 19.31 -26.79
CA ARG A 39 13.55 18.86 -28.13
C ARG A 39 13.01 20.00 -28.97
N ALA A 40 12.18 20.88 -28.38
CA ALA A 40 11.63 22.04 -29.08
C ALA A 40 12.72 23.03 -29.51
N VAL A 41 13.67 23.34 -28.60
CA VAL A 41 14.80 24.23 -28.89
C VAL A 41 15.68 23.66 -30.00
N LEU A 42 15.98 22.36 -29.97
CA LEU A 42 16.88 21.72 -30.92
C LEU A 42 16.22 21.49 -32.28
N LYS A 43 14.91 21.26 -32.35
CA LYS A 43 14.18 21.17 -33.63
C LYS A 43 14.28 22.46 -34.45
N GLY A 44 14.31 23.62 -33.79
CA GLY A 44 14.46 24.91 -34.47
C GLY A 44 15.88 25.24 -34.91
N LYS A 45 16.90 24.70 -34.23
CA LYS A 45 18.31 25.09 -34.40
C LYS A 45 19.18 24.04 -35.10
N TRP A 46 18.80 22.77 -35.07
CA TRP A 46 19.62 21.66 -35.56
C TRP A 46 18.93 20.94 -36.72
N GLN A 47 19.33 21.30 -37.94
CA GLN A 47 18.84 20.70 -39.19
C GLN A 47 19.90 19.77 -39.81
N GLY A 48 19.48 18.96 -40.78
CA GLY A 48 20.32 17.97 -41.46
C GLY A 48 20.40 16.64 -40.72
N LEU A 49 21.26 15.74 -41.22
CA LEU A 49 21.35 14.34 -40.78
C LEU A 49 21.54 14.17 -39.27
N ALA A 50 22.38 15.02 -38.64
CA ALA A 50 22.58 14.99 -37.20
C ALA A 50 21.30 15.35 -36.41
N GLY A 51 20.52 16.32 -36.91
CA GLY A 51 19.23 16.68 -36.33
C GLY A 51 18.17 15.59 -36.50
N ASP A 52 18.21 14.84 -37.61
CA ASP A 52 17.33 13.68 -37.84
C ASP A 52 17.69 12.52 -36.89
N MET A 53 18.97 12.21 -36.70
CA MET A 53 19.43 11.20 -35.73
C MET A 53 19.01 11.53 -34.30
N TYR A 54 19.15 12.80 -33.88
CA TYR A 54 18.70 13.24 -32.57
C TYR A 54 17.18 13.10 -32.39
N ARG A 55 16.40 13.44 -33.42
CA ARG A 55 14.94 13.28 -33.39
C ARG A 55 14.53 11.81 -33.25
N ASN A 56 15.17 10.90 -33.99
CA ASN A 56 14.92 9.46 -33.88
C ASN A 56 15.28 8.93 -32.48
N ALA A 57 16.42 9.36 -31.92
CA ALA A 57 16.81 8.98 -30.56
C ALA A 57 15.80 9.48 -29.52
N MET A 58 15.28 10.69 -29.69
CA MET A 58 14.25 11.26 -28.81
C MET A 58 12.91 10.53 -28.91
N GLU A 59 12.53 10.04 -30.09
CA GLU A 59 11.33 9.22 -30.25
C GLU A 59 11.48 7.85 -29.58
N GLY A 60 12.66 7.23 -29.66
CA GLY A 60 12.98 6.02 -28.91
C GLY A 60 12.86 6.24 -27.40
N TRP A 61 13.49 7.31 -26.91
CA TRP A 61 13.40 7.70 -25.50
C TRP A 61 11.96 7.97 -25.04
N GLU A 62 11.14 8.61 -25.85
CA GLU A 62 9.73 8.89 -25.53
C GLU A 62 8.90 7.60 -25.43
N ASN A 63 9.17 6.61 -26.28
CA ASN A 63 8.53 5.29 -26.17
C ASN A 63 8.92 4.56 -24.89
N ASP A 64 10.20 4.59 -24.52
CA ASP A 64 10.69 3.98 -23.28
C ASP A 64 10.10 4.69 -22.05
N TYR A 65 10.05 6.01 -22.08
CA TYR A 65 9.40 6.82 -21.04
C TYR A 65 7.94 6.39 -20.82
N ARG A 66 7.16 6.24 -21.91
CA ARG A 66 5.75 5.81 -21.82
C ARG A 66 5.62 4.42 -21.22
N GLN A 67 6.54 3.50 -21.54
CA GLN A 67 6.56 2.17 -20.94
C GLN A 67 6.83 2.22 -19.44
N VAL A 68 7.82 2.99 -19.00
CA VAL A 68 8.15 3.15 -17.56
C VAL A 68 6.97 3.75 -16.80
N VAL A 69 6.36 4.81 -17.32
CA VAL A 69 5.16 5.43 -16.70
C VAL A 69 3.99 4.43 -16.66
N GLY A 70 3.80 3.63 -17.71
CA GLY A 70 2.78 2.58 -17.73
C GLY A 70 3.01 1.51 -16.65
N MET A 71 4.27 1.08 -16.46
CA MET A 71 4.63 0.14 -15.40
C MET A 71 4.43 0.74 -14.01
N LEU A 72 4.84 1.99 -13.77
CA LEU A 72 4.64 2.67 -12.49
C LEU A 72 3.15 2.79 -12.14
N ARG A 73 2.29 3.14 -13.10
CA ARG A 73 0.83 3.16 -12.90
C ARG A 73 0.29 1.77 -12.56
N LYS A 74 0.74 0.73 -13.26
CA LYS A 74 0.34 -0.65 -12.96
C LYS A 74 0.75 -1.07 -11.54
N ILE A 75 1.94 -0.68 -11.08
CA ILE A 75 2.39 -0.94 -9.71
C ILE A 75 1.48 -0.23 -8.71
N ARG A 76 1.14 1.04 -8.95
CA ARG A 76 0.18 1.78 -8.12
C ARG A 76 -1.18 1.07 -8.05
N ASP A 77 -1.74 0.67 -9.19
CA ASP A 77 -3.03 -0.01 -9.25
C ASP A 77 -3.01 -1.33 -8.47
N MET A 78 -1.91 -2.09 -8.56
CA MET A 78 -1.73 -3.32 -7.78
C MET A 78 -1.66 -3.04 -6.28
N LEU A 79 -0.93 -2.01 -5.86
CA LEU A 79 -0.84 -1.62 -4.45
C LEU A 79 -2.19 -1.16 -3.89
N GLU A 80 -2.94 -0.34 -4.62
CA GLU A 80 -4.29 0.10 -4.21
C GLU A 80 -5.29 -1.08 -4.17
N HIS A 81 -5.17 -2.03 -5.09
CA HIS A 81 -6.05 -3.20 -5.11
C HIS A 81 -5.72 -4.19 -3.99
N SER A 82 -4.43 -4.33 -3.65
CA SER A 82 -3.98 -5.11 -2.49
C SER A 82 -4.46 -4.51 -1.17
N ASP A 83 -4.38 -3.18 -1.01
CA ASP A 83 -4.90 -2.46 0.17
C ASP A 83 -6.40 -2.73 0.35
N LYS A 84 -7.21 -2.53 -0.71
CA LYS A 84 -8.67 -2.76 -0.68
C LYS A 84 -9.05 -4.22 -0.37
N LYS A 85 -8.35 -5.20 -0.95
CA LYS A 85 -8.61 -6.62 -0.65
C LYS A 85 -8.29 -6.97 0.80
N MET A 86 -7.22 -6.39 1.34
CA MET A 86 -6.81 -6.61 2.72
C MET A 86 -7.84 -6.03 3.70
N THR A 87 -8.27 -4.78 3.49
CA THR A 87 -9.32 -4.15 4.32
C THR A 87 -10.67 -4.87 4.20
N GLY A 88 -11.02 -5.38 3.02
CA GLY A 88 -12.26 -6.14 2.82
C GLY A 88 -12.26 -7.48 3.58
N MET A 89 -11.14 -8.21 3.55
CA MET A 89 -10.96 -9.41 4.38
C MET A 89 -10.99 -9.10 5.87
N GLU A 90 -10.43 -7.97 6.31
CA GLU A 90 -10.49 -7.55 7.71
C GLU A 90 -11.94 -7.30 8.18
N GLN A 91 -12.78 -6.72 7.33
CA GLN A 91 -14.21 -6.54 7.61
C GLN A 91 -14.96 -7.88 7.71
N GLU A 92 -14.70 -8.81 6.79
CA GLU A 92 -15.33 -10.15 6.83
C GLU A 92 -14.89 -10.96 8.06
N ILE A 93 -13.61 -10.91 8.43
CA ILE A 93 -13.11 -11.58 9.64
C ILE A 93 -13.69 -10.93 10.91
N ALA A 94 -13.73 -9.60 10.99
CA ALA A 94 -14.36 -8.90 12.12
C ALA A 94 -15.86 -9.22 12.23
N GLN A 95 -16.54 -9.44 11.10
CA GLN A 95 -17.95 -9.81 11.07
C GLN A 95 -18.20 -11.29 11.45
N TYR A 96 -17.30 -12.20 11.07
CA TYR A 96 -17.38 -13.62 11.47
C TYR A 96 -16.89 -13.89 12.91
N VAL A 97 -16.07 -13.00 13.48
CA VAL A 97 -15.52 -13.10 14.85
C VAL A 97 -16.23 -12.11 15.81
N GLY A 98 -17.51 -11.80 15.55
CA GLY A 98 -18.44 -11.25 16.55
C GLY A 98 -18.71 -12.26 17.68
N PRO A 99 -19.18 -11.84 18.87
CA PRO A 99 -18.89 -12.48 20.17
C PRO A 99 -19.53 -13.88 20.30
N SER A 100 -18.80 -14.92 19.88
CA SER A 100 -19.20 -16.32 20.03
C SER A 100 -18.54 -17.04 21.22
N PHE A 101 -17.98 -16.31 22.19
CA PHE A 101 -17.51 -16.92 23.44
C PHE A 101 -18.03 -16.16 24.67
N GLY A 102 -19.12 -16.69 25.22
CA GLY A 102 -19.37 -16.67 26.66
C GLY A 102 -20.24 -15.55 27.19
N ASP A 103 -21.56 -15.71 27.10
CA ASP A 103 -22.40 -15.41 28.26
C ASP A 103 -23.60 -16.36 28.32
N SER A 104 -23.37 -17.52 28.92
CA SER A 104 -24.41 -18.43 29.38
C SER A 104 -24.34 -18.50 30.90
N SER A 105 -24.58 -17.38 31.60
CA SER A 105 -24.85 -17.42 33.04
C SER A 105 -26.35 -17.70 33.28
N THR A 106 -26.71 -18.98 33.26
CA THR A 106 -27.89 -19.52 33.93
C THR A 106 -27.78 -19.27 35.44
N PRO A 107 -28.73 -18.61 36.11
CA PRO A 107 -28.72 -18.54 37.56
C PRO A 107 -29.34 -19.82 38.12
N MET A 108 -28.52 -20.78 38.53
CA MET A 108 -28.98 -21.91 39.33
C MET A 108 -28.08 -22.17 40.54
N SER A 109 -28.61 -21.77 41.70
CA SER A 109 -28.47 -22.38 43.03
C SER A 109 -27.08 -22.69 43.58
N SER A 110 -26.59 -21.82 44.47
CA SER A 110 -25.61 -22.19 45.51
C SER A 110 -26.27 -22.15 46.88
N VAL A 111 -26.76 -23.32 47.30
CA VAL A 111 -27.06 -23.65 48.70
C VAL A 111 -25.79 -24.28 49.27
N GLY A 112 -25.31 -23.80 50.43
CA GLY A 112 -24.53 -24.62 51.37
C GLY A 112 -23.03 -24.36 51.47
N ASN A 113 -22.66 -23.46 52.39
CA ASN A 113 -21.69 -23.65 53.50
C ASN A 113 -20.63 -24.77 53.39
N GLN A 114 -19.34 -24.42 53.62
CA GLN A 114 -18.59 -24.76 54.85
C GLN A 114 -17.18 -24.11 54.83
N VAL A 115 -16.95 -23.27 55.83
CA VAL A 115 -15.67 -22.66 56.23
C VAL A 115 -14.96 -23.63 57.17
N TYR A 116 -13.75 -24.09 56.83
CA TYR A 116 -12.76 -24.58 57.80
C TYR A 116 -11.37 -24.43 57.20
N ASN A 117 -10.62 -23.40 57.61
CA ASN A 117 -9.18 -23.32 57.36
C ASN A 117 -8.48 -23.24 58.72
N GLY A 118 -7.93 -24.36 59.15
CA GLY A 118 -7.11 -24.44 60.35
C GLY A 118 -5.74 -23.83 60.10
N ILE A 119 -5.39 -22.81 60.88
CA ILE A 119 -4.01 -22.38 61.09
C ILE A 119 -3.78 -22.23 62.60
N ASN A 120 -2.82 -23.02 63.06
CA ASN A 120 -2.36 -23.24 64.43
C ASN A 120 -1.52 -22.05 64.96
N PRO A 121 -1.72 -21.54 66.17
CA PRO A 121 -0.73 -20.71 66.85
C PRO A 121 0.05 -21.50 67.92
N LYS A 122 1.37 -21.31 67.93
CA LYS A 122 2.21 -21.57 69.11
C LYS A 122 1.97 -20.51 70.18
#